data_AF-A0AAV5S800-F1
#
_entry.id   AF-A0AAV5S800-F1
#
_cell.length_a   1.000
_cell.length_b   1.000
_cell.length_c   1.000
_cell.angle_alpha   90.00
_cell.angle_beta   90.00
_cell.angle_gamma   90.00
#
_symmetry.space_group_name_H-M   'P 1'
#
loop_
_entity.id
_entity.type
_entity.pdbx_description
1 polymer ?
#
loop_
_entity_poly.entity_id
_entity_poly.type
_entity_poly.pdbx_seq_one_letter_code
_entity_poly.pdbx_strand_id
1 'polypeptide(L)'
;MEERQEWYQRFLHARCAPFSRPIPPGTVSEGFVYKIGRLHLRELEDGSSYYVHCYFYDGERNHFFGRDNQSGLAVCNKKTVVFEEELFFHVPITAAVHIVMEVVKDYSGDDGLTVAWSVIELGSQASALPYYGQDANAPILKQKLYPGSPKFLLISKSLTHPGLEGAAETRLLCHPGLSQVSDFFPEYGFFNEHDEIP
;
A
#
# COMPACT_ATOMS: atom_id res chain seq x y z
N MET A 1 -12.43 23.93 -11.80
CA MET A 1 -12.71 24.13 -10.36
C MET A 1 -13.84 23.21 -9.90
N GLU A 2 -14.96 23.16 -10.64
CA GLU A 2 -16.11 22.28 -10.35
C GLU A 2 -15.79 20.78 -10.47
N GLU A 3 -15.18 20.34 -11.58
CA GLU A 3 -14.73 18.95 -11.80
C GLU A 3 -13.79 18.43 -10.71
N ARG A 4 -12.86 19.27 -10.24
CA ARG A 4 -11.95 18.96 -9.13
C ARG A 4 -12.70 18.76 -7.82
N GLN A 5 -13.67 19.64 -7.52
CA GLN A 5 -14.47 19.53 -6.31
C GLN A 5 -15.31 18.25 -6.34
N GLU A 6 -15.88 17.89 -7.49
CA GLU A 6 -16.62 16.66 -7.66
C GLU A 6 -15.74 15.41 -7.47
N TRP A 7 -14.57 15.37 -8.10
CA TRP A 7 -13.60 14.28 -7.92
C TRP A 7 -13.25 14.12 -6.43
N TYR A 8 -12.95 15.24 -5.76
CA TYR A 8 -12.57 15.23 -4.34
C TYR A 8 -13.71 14.72 -3.45
N GLN A 9 -14.96 15.14 -3.71
CA GLN A 9 -16.11 14.61 -2.96
C GLN A 9 -16.32 13.11 -3.19
N ARG A 10 -16.22 12.63 -4.45
CA ARG A 10 -16.33 11.20 -4.77
C ARG A 10 -15.27 10.39 -4.03
N PHE A 11 -14.03 10.88 -4.00
CA PHE A 11 -12.96 10.28 -3.21
C PHE A 11 -13.33 10.21 -1.72
N LEU A 12 -13.78 11.33 -1.13
CA LEU A 12 -14.14 11.38 0.29
C LEU A 12 -15.28 10.42 0.64
N HIS A 13 -16.23 10.22 -0.27
CA HIS A 13 -17.32 9.26 -0.10
C HIS A 13 -16.86 7.81 -0.15
N ALA A 14 -15.85 7.49 -0.97
CA ALA A 14 -15.31 6.14 -1.10
C ALA A 14 -14.26 5.80 -0.02
N ARG A 15 -13.68 6.82 0.64
CA ARG A 15 -12.64 6.62 1.65
C ARG A 15 -13.25 6.28 3.02
N CYS A 16 -12.72 5.23 3.66
CA CYS A 16 -12.93 5.03 5.08
C CYS A 16 -11.96 5.92 5.89
N ALA A 17 -12.49 6.82 6.73
CA ALA A 17 -11.63 7.68 7.56
C ALA A 17 -11.03 6.90 8.74
N PRO A 18 -9.77 7.14 9.14
CA PRO A 18 -9.25 6.57 10.37
C PRO A 18 -9.98 7.15 11.59
N PHE A 19 -9.94 6.42 12.70
CA PHE A 19 -10.38 6.94 13.98
C PHE A 19 -9.54 8.17 14.37
N SER A 20 -10.19 9.22 14.88
CA SER A 20 -9.48 10.37 15.43
C SER A 20 -8.53 9.92 16.53
N ARG A 21 -7.26 10.31 16.40
CA ARG A 21 -6.22 10.09 17.39
C ARG A 21 -5.50 11.40 17.70
N PRO A 22 -5.04 11.60 18.94
CA PRO A 22 -4.04 12.61 19.21
C PRO A 22 -2.79 12.27 18.41
N ILE A 23 -2.36 13.18 17.54
CA ILE A 23 -1.08 13.06 16.84
C ILE A 23 0.01 13.50 17.83
N PRO A 24 0.99 12.64 18.15
CA PRO A 24 2.06 13.00 19.08
C PRO A 24 2.79 14.28 18.63
N PRO A 25 3.16 15.19 19.55
CA PRO A 25 3.97 16.34 19.23
C PRO A 25 5.26 15.94 18.51
N GLY A 26 5.59 16.60 17.40
CA GLY A 26 6.76 16.27 16.59
C GLY A 26 6.55 15.16 15.55
N THR A 27 5.32 14.64 15.40
CA THR A 27 4.98 13.76 14.27
C THR A 27 5.12 14.54 12.97
N VAL A 28 5.99 14.07 12.08
CA VAL A 28 6.12 14.64 10.76
C VAL A 28 5.04 14.04 9.87
N SER A 29 4.17 14.88 9.33
CA SER A 29 3.28 14.50 8.23
C SER A 29 4.02 14.82 6.95
N GLU A 30 4.61 13.81 6.31
CA GLU A 30 5.24 13.95 4.99
C GLU A 30 4.42 13.19 3.96
N GLY A 31 4.63 13.51 2.68
CA GLY A 31 4.13 12.64 1.62
C GLY A 31 5.14 11.54 1.33
N PHE A 32 4.65 10.42 0.84
CA PHE A 32 5.45 9.23 0.59
C PHE A 32 5.11 8.61 -0.76
N VAL A 33 6.05 7.83 -1.28
CA VAL A 33 5.81 6.93 -2.42
C VAL A 33 6.12 5.50 -1.99
N TYR A 34 5.15 4.63 -2.15
CA TYR A 34 5.30 3.19 -2.01
C TYR A 34 5.37 2.55 -3.39
N LYS A 35 6.55 2.04 -3.76
CA LYS A 35 6.77 1.37 -5.05
C LYS A 35 6.70 -0.12 -4.87
N ILE A 36 5.88 -0.77 -5.69
CA ILE A 36 5.73 -2.21 -5.73
C ILE A 36 6.52 -2.68 -6.94
N GLY A 37 7.53 -3.52 -6.72
CA GLY A 37 8.40 -4.00 -7.78
C GLY A 37 8.12 -5.47 -8.08
N ARG A 38 9.13 -6.30 -7.79
CA ARG A 38 9.09 -7.72 -8.11
C ARG A 38 8.45 -8.53 -6.98
N LEU A 39 7.42 -9.29 -7.32
CA LEU A 39 6.89 -10.37 -6.49
C LEU A 39 7.45 -11.70 -6.98
N HIS A 40 8.12 -12.47 -6.11
CA HIS A 40 8.49 -13.85 -6.40
C HIS A 40 7.89 -14.77 -5.35
N LEU A 41 7.10 -15.75 -5.80
CA LEU A 41 6.31 -16.60 -4.91
C LEU A 41 5.99 -17.93 -5.60
N ARG A 42 6.25 -19.04 -4.91
CA ARG A 42 6.09 -20.40 -5.45
C ARG A 42 4.65 -20.73 -5.86
N GLU A 43 3.69 -20.16 -5.14
CA GLU A 43 2.25 -20.34 -5.28
C GLU A 43 1.68 -19.66 -6.54
N LEU A 44 2.45 -18.78 -7.20
CA LEU A 44 2.02 -18.15 -8.45
C LEU A 44 1.90 -19.17 -9.58
N GLU A 45 0.97 -18.96 -10.49
CA GLU A 45 0.73 -19.79 -11.66
C GLU A 45 1.20 -19.07 -12.92
N ASP A 46 2.11 -19.70 -13.67
CA ASP A 46 2.64 -19.10 -14.89
C ASP A 46 1.53 -18.88 -15.92
N GLY A 47 1.52 -17.70 -16.55
CA GLY A 47 0.48 -17.29 -17.49
C GLY A 47 -0.82 -16.76 -16.85
N SER A 48 -0.98 -16.85 -15.52
CA SER A 48 -2.09 -16.20 -14.82
C SER A 48 -1.83 -14.71 -14.58
N SER A 49 -2.90 -13.93 -14.54
CA SER A 49 -2.86 -12.50 -14.23
C SER A 49 -3.06 -12.25 -12.74
N TYR A 50 -2.34 -11.26 -12.21
CA TYR A 50 -2.36 -10.86 -10.82
C TYR A 50 -2.42 -9.34 -10.72
N TYR A 51 -3.01 -8.85 -9.63
CA TYR A 51 -2.93 -7.46 -9.24
C TYR A 51 -2.67 -7.38 -7.73
N VAL A 52 -2.34 -6.18 -7.24
CA VAL A 52 -2.17 -5.92 -5.82
C VAL A 52 -3.17 -4.88 -5.33
N HIS A 53 -3.79 -5.14 -4.19
CA HIS A 53 -4.56 -4.16 -3.42
C HIS A 53 -3.69 -3.60 -2.30
N CYS A 54 -3.68 -2.28 -2.17
CA CYS A 54 -3.01 -1.60 -1.07
C CYS A 54 -3.99 -0.76 -0.27
N TYR A 55 -3.95 -0.89 1.05
CA TYR A 55 -4.78 -0.13 1.99
C TYR A 55 -4.11 -0.05 3.36
N PHE A 56 -4.63 0.83 4.22
CA PHE A 56 -4.05 1.04 5.54
C PHE A 56 -4.68 0.13 6.60
N TYR A 57 -3.90 -0.24 7.59
CA TYR A 57 -4.35 -0.95 8.78
C TYR A 57 -3.86 -0.25 10.06
N ASP A 58 -4.78 -0.01 10.99
CA ASP A 58 -4.50 0.49 12.32
C ASP A 58 -4.32 -0.70 13.28
N GLY A 59 -3.08 -0.95 13.68
CA GLY A 59 -2.73 -2.04 14.59
C GLY A 59 -3.16 -1.80 16.04
N GLU A 60 -3.40 -0.56 16.46
CA GLU A 60 -3.92 -0.26 17.79
C GLU A 60 -5.43 -0.53 17.84
N ARG A 61 -6.16 0.06 16.89
CA ARG A 61 -7.63 -0.02 16.81
C ARG A 61 -8.14 -1.28 16.12
N ASN A 62 -7.25 -2.06 15.51
CA ASN A 62 -7.56 -3.30 14.82
C ASN A 62 -8.58 -3.10 13.69
N HIS A 63 -8.30 -2.18 12.76
CA HIS A 63 -9.23 -1.80 11.70
C HIS A 63 -8.51 -1.41 10.41
N PHE A 64 -9.10 -1.76 9.27
CA PHE A 64 -8.65 -1.31 7.95
C PHE A 64 -9.32 0.01 7.60
N PHE A 65 -8.57 0.92 6.97
CA PHE A 65 -9.10 2.23 6.63
C PHE A 65 -8.37 2.82 5.42
N GLY A 66 -8.81 4.01 5.03
CA GLY A 66 -8.39 4.69 3.82
C GLY A 66 -9.24 4.31 2.61
N ARG A 67 -8.83 4.80 1.44
CA ARG A 67 -9.31 4.30 0.16
C ARG A 67 -8.28 3.28 -0.32
N ASP A 68 -8.74 2.09 -0.67
CA ASP A 68 -7.88 1.09 -1.29
C ASP A 68 -7.47 1.53 -2.69
N ASN A 69 -6.28 1.14 -3.11
CA ASN A 69 -5.82 1.32 -4.47
C ASN A 69 -5.43 -0.05 -5.05
N GLN A 70 -5.82 -0.26 -6.29
CA GLN A 70 -5.54 -1.47 -7.05
C GLN A 70 -4.51 -1.14 -8.14
N SER A 71 -3.52 -2.02 -8.31
CA SER A 71 -2.58 -1.95 -9.42
C SER A 71 -3.21 -2.32 -10.76
N GLY A 72 -2.46 -2.11 -11.84
CA GLY A 72 -2.73 -2.78 -13.09
C GLY A 72 -2.59 -4.31 -12.96
N LEU A 73 -3.11 -5.02 -13.97
CA LEU A 73 -2.91 -6.46 -14.10
C LEU A 73 -1.51 -6.75 -14.62
N ALA A 74 -0.82 -7.67 -13.96
CA ALA A 74 0.49 -8.16 -14.35
C ALA A 74 0.48 -9.68 -14.49
N VAL A 75 1.09 -10.19 -15.56
CA VAL A 75 1.10 -11.63 -15.87
C VAL A 75 2.30 -12.30 -15.20
N CYS A 76 2.06 -13.43 -14.54
CA CYS A 76 3.12 -14.23 -13.93
C CYS A 76 3.97 -14.95 -14.99
N ASN A 77 5.28 -14.87 -14.82
CA ASN A 77 6.28 -15.57 -15.60
C ASN A 77 7.38 -16.13 -14.69
N LYS A 78 7.59 -17.45 -14.72
CA LYS A 78 8.57 -18.17 -13.88
C LYS A 78 8.40 -17.87 -12.40
N LYS A 79 7.17 -17.97 -11.89
CA LYS A 79 6.82 -17.68 -10.47
C LYS A 79 7.16 -16.26 -10.04
N THR A 80 7.15 -15.33 -10.99
CA THR A 80 7.44 -13.93 -10.75
C THR A 80 6.42 -13.05 -11.46
N VAL A 81 5.95 -12.04 -10.74
CA VAL A 81 5.16 -10.94 -11.26
C VAL A 81 5.96 -9.66 -11.01
N VAL A 82 5.94 -8.73 -11.97
CA VAL A 82 6.57 -7.41 -11.82
C VAL A 82 5.48 -6.38 -11.92
N PHE A 83 5.37 -5.57 -10.88
CA PHE A 83 4.55 -4.38 -10.80
C PHE A 83 5.46 -3.18 -11.08
N GLU A 84 4.92 -2.17 -11.77
CA GLU A 84 5.61 -0.89 -12.03
C GLU A 84 4.94 0.26 -11.27
N GLU A 85 3.96 -0.06 -10.43
CA GLU A 85 3.10 0.88 -9.75
C GLU A 85 3.83 1.65 -8.65
N GLU A 86 3.58 2.95 -8.67
CA GLU A 86 3.98 3.90 -7.65
C GLU A 86 2.74 4.45 -6.97
N LEU A 87 2.59 4.12 -5.69
CA LEU A 87 1.47 4.59 -4.89
C LEU A 87 1.90 5.79 -4.05
N PHE A 88 1.36 6.94 -4.38
CA PHE A 88 1.55 8.19 -3.64
C PHE A 88 0.56 8.24 -2.48
N PHE A 89 1.00 8.65 -1.30
CA PHE A 89 0.11 8.79 -0.14
C PHE A 89 0.64 9.83 0.85
N HIS A 90 -0.24 10.40 1.67
CA HIS A 90 0.10 11.31 2.75
C HIS A 90 -0.52 10.82 4.06
N VAL A 91 0.29 10.66 5.10
CA VAL A 91 -0.15 10.15 6.41
C VAL A 91 0.79 10.61 7.52
N PRO A 92 0.28 11.00 8.70
CA PRO A 92 1.08 11.09 9.90
C PRO A 92 1.69 9.70 10.22
N ILE A 93 3.02 9.56 10.11
CA ILE A 93 3.65 8.29 10.44
C ILE A 93 3.57 8.06 11.94
N THR A 94 2.92 6.97 12.33
CA THR A 94 2.93 6.45 13.69
C THR A 94 3.26 4.95 13.67
N ALA A 95 3.67 4.40 14.81
CA ALA A 95 3.90 2.96 14.95
C ALA A 95 2.62 2.12 14.77
N ALA A 96 1.44 2.74 14.85
CA ALA A 96 0.17 2.05 14.73
C ALA A 96 -0.31 1.87 13.28
N VAL A 97 0.19 2.69 12.33
CA VAL A 97 -0.26 2.62 10.94
C VAL A 97 0.64 1.69 10.15
N HIS A 98 -0.02 0.80 9.43
CA HIS A 98 0.62 -0.14 8.53
C HIS A 98 0.09 0.03 7.12
N ILE A 99 0.93 -0.25 6.14
CA ILE A 99 0.50 -0.53 4.76
C ILE A 99 0.30 -2.03 4.64
N VAL A 100 -0.87 -2.44 4.16
CA VAL A 100 -1.13 -3.83 3.78
C VAL A 100 -1.14 -3.91 2.27
N MET A 101 -0.39 -4.87 1.74
CA MET A 101 -0.38 -5.22 0.33
C MET A 101 -0.95 -6.63 0.19
N GLU A 102 -2.03 -6.75 -0.56
CA GLU A 102 -2.73 -8.00 -0.82
C GLU A 102 -2.53 -8.38 -2.29
N VAL A 103 -1.92 -9.54 -2.54
CA VAL A 103 -1.72 -10.10 -3.88
C VAL A 103 -2.93 -10.93 -4.24
N VAL A 104 -3.57 -10.57 -5.34
CA VAL A 104 -4.81 -11.20 -5.80
C VAL A 104 -4.60 -11.78 -7.19
N LYS A 105 -5.03 -13.03 -7.37
CA LYS A 105 -5.12 -13.66 -8.67
C LYS A 105 -6.43 -13.24 -9.32
N ASP A 106 -6.32 -12.71 -10.54
CA ASP A 106 -7.47 -12.36 -11.35
C ASP A 106 -8.08 -13.62 -11.98
N TYR A 107 -9.39 -13.76 -11.83
CA TYR A 107 -10.19 -14.73 -12.57
C TYR A 107 -11.16 -13.91 -13.41
N SER A 108 -10.91 -13.84 -14.72
CA SER A 108 -11.71 -13.04 -15.65
C SER A 108 -13.22 -13.29 -15.45
N GLY A 109 -13.92 -12.35 -14.84
CA GLY A 109 -15.38 -12.41 -14.62
C GLY A 109 -15.86 -12.87 -13.24
N ASP A 110 -14.97 -13.20 -12.30
CA ASP A 110 -15.28 -13.57 -10.90
C ASP A 110 -14.51 -12.69 -9.90
N ASP A 111 -14.90 -12.75 -8.62
CA ASP A 111 -14.14 -12.13 -7.54
C ASP A 111 -12.74 -12.76 -7.47
N GLY A 112 -11.71 -11.91 -7.54
CA GLY A 112 -10.31 -12.32 -7.46
C GLY A 112 -9.98 -13.06 -6.15
N LEU A 113 -8.99 -13.94 -6.19
CA LEU A 113 -8.57 -14.73 -5.03
C LEU A 113 -7.28 -14.20 -4.42
N THR A 114 -7.32 -13.84 -3.14
CA THR A 114 -6.10 -13.54 -2.38
C THR A 114 -5.18 -14.74 -2.31
N VAL A 115 -3.99 -14.63 -2.89
CA VAL A 115 -2.97 -15.69 -2.86
C VAL A 115 -1.91 -15.45 -1.79
N ALA A 116 -1.63 -14.19 -1.50
CA ALA A 116 -0.68 -13.79 -0.48
C ALA A 116 -0.94 -12.36 -0.01
N TRP A 117 -0.38 -11.99 1.13
CA TRP A 117 -0.38 -10.60 1.58
C TRP A 117 0.87 -10.30 2.40
N SER A 118 1.22 -9.03 2.51
CA SER A 118 2.30 -8.52 3.37
C SER A 118 1.86 -7.28 4.11
N VAL A 119 2.61 -6.92 5.15
CA VAL A 119 2.35 -5.72 5.95
C VAL A 119 3.66 -5.00 6.24
N ILE A 120 3.62 -3.66 6.15
CA ILE A 120 4.74 -2.77 6.40
C ILE A 120 4.37 -1.86 7.56
N GLU A 121 5.17 -1.90 8.63
CA GLU A 121 5.09 -0.97 9.75
C GLU A 121 5.71 0.37 9.35
N LEU A 122 4.93 1.46 9.28
CA LEU A 122 5.46 2.76 8.86
C LEU A 122 6.36 3.39 9.94
N GLY A 123 5.97 3.25 11.21
CA GLY A 123 6.67 3.89 12.33
C GLY A 123 8.13 3.47 12.51
N SER A 124 8.52 2.27 12.10
CA SER A 124 9.90 1.79 12.17
C SER A 124 10.78 2.27 11.01
N GLN A 125 10.18 2.79 9.93
CA GLN A 125 10.85 3.12 8.68
C GLN A 125 11.05 4.63 8.47
N ALA A 126 10.32 5.47 9.19
CA ALA A 126 10.14 6.91 8.89
C ALA A 126 11.41 7.77 8.94
N SER A 127 12.31 7.53 9.89
CA SER A 127 13.36 8.50 10.24
C SER A 127 14.58 8.50 9.32
N ALA A 128 14.62 7.66 8.28
CA ALA A 128 15.77 7.53 7.38
C ALA A 128 15.39 7.20 5.92
N LEU A 129 14.18 7.54 5.48
CA LEU A 129 13.76 7.24 4.10
C LEU A 129 14.50 8.13 3.09
N PRO A 130 15.00 7.55 1.97
CA PRO A 130 15.55 8.33 0.88
C PRO A 130 14.45 9.13 0.17
N TYR A 131 14.85 10.23 -0.46
CA TYR A 131 13.93 11.07 -1.23
C TYR A 131 13.55 10.42 -2.56
N TYR A 132 12.29 10.62 -2.95
CA TYR A 132 11.78 10.30 -4.28
C TYR A 132 12.60 11.02 -5.36
N GLY A 133 12.98 10.30 -6.42
CA GLY A 133 13.95 10.76 -7.42
C GLY A 133 15.41 10.38 -7.11
N GLN A 134 15.68 9.79 -5.94
CA GLN A 134 16.98 9.18 -5.58
C GLN A 134 16.88 7.64 -5.50
N ASP A 135 16.08 7.03 -6.37
CA ASP A 135 15.73 5.61 -6.38
C ASP A 135 16.92 4.66 -6.37
N ALA A 136 18.03 5.05 -7.01
CA ALA A 136 19.25 4.25 -7.03
C ALA A 136 19.85 4.01 -5.63
N ASN A 137 19.56 4.90 -4.67
CA ASN A 137 20.02 4.81 -3.29
C ASN A 137 18.95 4.22 -2.36
N ALA A 138 17.75 3.92 -2.88
CA ALA A 138 16.64 3.47 -2.07
C ALA A 138 16.74 1.97 -1.76
N PRO A 139 16.72 1.57 -0.47
CA PRO A 139 16.83 0.18 -0.10
C PRO A 139 15.63 -0.60 -0.63
N ILE A 140 15.90 -1.77 -1.23
CA ILE A 140 14.85 -2.72 -1.58
C ILE A 140 14.42 -3.40 -0.29
N LEU A 141 13.17 -3.18 0.10
CA LEU A 141 12.53 -3.84 1.22
C LEU A 141 11.98 -5.18 0.75
N LYS A 142 12.57 -6.28 1.21
CA LYS A 142 12.08 -7.63 0.95
C LYS A 142 11.01 -7.99 1.96
N GLN A 143 9.75 -7.89 1.55
CA GLN A 143 8.59 -8.18 2.37
C GLN A 143 8.32 -9.67 2.43
N LYS A 144 8.14 -10.17 3.66
CA LYS A 144 7.63 -11.52 3.90
C LYS A 144 6.16 -11.58 3.48
N LEU A 145 5.79 -12.66 2.81
CA LEU A 145 4.43 -12.90 2.36
C LEU A 145 3.75 -13.95 3.23
N TYR A 146 2.46 -13.78 3.47
CA TYR A 146 1.64 -14.66 4.29
C TYR A 146 0.49 -15.22 3.45
N PRO A 147 0.08 -16.48 3.70
CA PRO A 147 -1.06 -17.06 3.02
C PRO A 147 -2.39 -16.49 3.53
N GLY A 148 -3.45 -16.76 2.78
CA GLY A 148 -4.82 -16.45 3.18
C GLY A 148 -5.13 -14.97 3.06
N SER A 149 -6.10 -14.50 3.86
CA SER A 149 -6.55 -13.11 3.80
C SER A 149 -5.88 -12.24 4.87
N PRO A 150 -5.52 -10.99 4.53
CA PRO A 150 -5.04 -9.99 5.49
C PRO A 150 -6.06 -9.69 6.61
N LYS A 151 -7.34 -10.06 6.44
CA LYS A 151 -8.35 -10.05 7.51
C LYS A 151 -7.92 -10.85 8.75
N PHE A 152 -6.91 -11.73 8.63
CA PHE A 152 -6.24 -12.36 9.77
C PHE A 152 -5.76 -11.34 10.83
N LEU A 153 -5.34 -10.14 10.41
CA LEU A 153 -4.93 -9.06 11.32
C LEU A 153 -6.05 -8.67 12.31
N LEU A 154 -7.33 -8.84 11.91
CA LEU A 154 -8.48 -8.58 12.77
C LEU A 154 -8.60 -9.59 13.93
N ILE A 155 -7.99 -10.76 13.78
CA ILE A 155 -8.07 -11.88 14.72
C ILE A 155 -6.78 -11.96 15.56
N SER A 156 -5.62 -11.75 14.93
CA SER A 156 -4.32 -11.80 15.57
C SER A 156 -3.41 -10.68 15.10
N LYS A 157 -2.89 -9.92 16.07
CA LYS A 157 -1.86 -8.90 15.85
C LYS A 157 -0.45 -9.49 15.71
N SER A 158 -0.29 -10.78 16.02
CA SER A 158 0.99 -11.48 15.97
C SER A 158 1.12 -12.28 14.68
N LEU A 159 2.13 -11.95 13.88
CA LEU A 159 2.46 -12.62 12.61
C LEU A 159 3.39 -13.82 12.82
N THR A 160 3.06 -14.68 13.78
CA THR A 160 3.86 -15.87 14.13
C THR A 160 3.78 -16.99 13.11
N HIS A 161 2.85 -16.92 12.16
CA HIS A 161 2.74 -17.92 11.11
C HIS A 161 3.99 -17.93 10.21
N PRO A 162 4.42 -19.14 9.78
CA PRO A 162 5.45 -19.24 8.76
C PRO A 162 4.94 -18.52 7.51
N GLY A 163 5.81 -17.69 6.93
CA GLY A 163 5.48 -17.04 5.66
C GLY A 163 5.62 -18.02 4.52
N LEU A 164 5.16 -17.59 3.35
CA LEU A 164 5.33 -18.33 2.11
C LEU A 164 6.78 -18.29 1.64
N GLU A 165 7.13 -19.25 0.77
CA GLU A 165 8.44 -19.31 0.12
C GLU A 165 8.51 -18.27 -1.00
N GLY A 166 9.12 -17.13 -0.70
CA GLY A 166 9.17 -16.00 -1.61
C GLY A 166 9.28 -14.66 -0.90
N ALA A 167 9.21 -13.58 -1.66
CA ALA A 167 9.16 -12.22 -1.15
C ALA A 167 8.58 -11.25 -2.18
N ALA A 168 8.04 -10.14 -1.69
CA ALA A 168 7.80 -8.96 -2.51
C ALA A 168 8.92 -7.95 -2.31
N GLU A 169 9.49 -7.47 -3.40
CA GLU A 169 10.47 -6.40 -3.43
C GLU A 169 9.73 -5.07 -3.57
N THR A 170 9.85 -4.24 -2.53
CA THR A 170 9.13 -2.96 -2.42
C THR A 170 10.11 -1.85 -2.06
N ARG A 171 9.71 -0.60 -2.24
CA ARG A 171 10.46 0.56 -1.75
C ARG A 171 9.51 1.56 -1.12
N LEU A 172 9.98 2.21 -0.06
CA LEU A 172 9.29 3.33 0.57
C LEU A 172 10.22 4.55 0.50
N LEU A 173 9.70 5.65 -0.03
CA LEU A 173 10.45 6.87 -0.27
C LEU A 173 9.72 8.07 0.32
N CYS A 174 10.48 9.05 0.81
CA CYS A 174 9.94 10.35 1.21
C CYS A 174 9.70 11.22 -0.04
N HIS A 175 8.54 11.87 -0.12
CA HIS A 175 8.17 12.79 -1.18
C HIS A 175 7.79 14.17 -0.60
N PRO A 176 8.78 15.04 -0.31
CA PRO A 176 8.53 16.31 0.37
C PRO A 176 7.65 17.28 -0.43
N GLY A 177 7.55 17.11 -1.76
CA GLY A 177 6.66 17.92 -2.60
C GLY A 177 5.17 17.62 -2.41
N LEU A 178 4.80 16.45 -1.89
CA LEU A 178 3.39 16.07 -1.74
C LEU A 178 2.70 16.87 -0.62
N SER A 179 3.45 17.28 0.42
CA SER A 179 2.89 18.13 1.48
C SER A 179 2.53 19.53 0.99
N GLN A 180 3.10 19.98 -0.13
CA GLN A 180 2.77 21.27 -0.75
C GLN A 180 1.43 21.23 -1.51
N VAL A 181 0.92 20.03 -1.79
CA VAL A 181 -0.36 19.80 -2.48
C VAL A 181 -1.36 19.06 -1.59
N SER A 182 -1.18 19.09 -0.27
CA SER A 182 -2.03 18.38 0.71
C SER A 182 -3.50 18.84 0.67
N ASP A 183 -3.76 20.09 0.27
CA ASP A 183 -5.12 20.59 0.01
C ASP A 183 -5.83 19.84 -1.14
N PHE A 184 -5.07 19.20 -2.03
CA PHE A 184 -5.55 18.41 -3.17
C PHE A 184 -5.39 16.91 -2.95
N PHE A 185 -4.63 16.52 -1.93
CA PHE A 185 -4.18 15.16 -1.70
C PHE A 185 -4.55 14.71 -0.28
N PRO A 186 -5.75 14.18 -0.10
CA PRO A 186 -6.30 13.91 1.22
C PRO A 186 -5.49 12.83 1.94
N GLU A 187 -5.35 12.99 3.26
CA GLU A 187 -4.64 12.02 4.09
C GLU A 187 -5.23 10.61 3.97
N TYR A 188 -4.41 9.58 4.20
CA TYR A 188 -4.86 8.19 4.28
C TYR A 188 -5.56 7.67 3.01
N GLY A 189 -5.14 8.14 1.83
CA GLY A 189 -5.48 7.57 0.53
C GLY A 189 -4.23 7.16 -0.22
N PHE A 190 -4.30 6.04 -0.94
CA PHE A 190 -3.32 5.71 -1.98
C PHE A 190 -3.80 6.22 -3.32
N PHE A 191 -2.85 6.75 -4.09
CA PHE A 191 -3.10 7.31 -5.41
C PHE A 191 -2.06 6.80 -6.39
N ASN A 192 -2.50 6.50 -7.60
CA ASN A 192 -1.63 6.13 -8.71
C ASN A 192 -2.05 6.85 -10.00
N GLU A 193 -1.39 6.51 -11.10
CA GLU A 193 -1.67 7.08 -12.42
C GLU A 193 -3.11 6.84 -12.91
N HIS A 194 -3.80 5.80 -12.41
CA HIS A 194 -5.18 5.49 -12.79
C HIS A 194 -6.22 6.36 -12.11
N ASP A 195 -5.85 7.17 -11.12
CA ASP A 195 -6.80 8.02 -10.37
C ASP A 195 -7.11 9.36 -11.06
N GLU A 196 -6.47 9.63 -12.20
CA GLU A 196 -6.73 10.79 -13.08
C GLU A 196 -6.91 12.12 -12.31
N ILE A 197 -6.01 12.41 -11.37
CA ILE A 197 -6.12 13.59 -10.48
C ILE A 197 -6.07 14.90 -11.31
N PRO A 198 -7.11 15.76 -11.27
CA PRO A 198 -7.25 16.95 -12.13
C PRO A 198 -6.70 18.29 -11.59
#